data_AF-A0A7C5Y8L9-F1
#
_entry.id   AF-A0A7C5Y8L9-F1
#
_cell.length_a   1.000
_cell.length_b   1.000
_cell.length_c   1.000
_cell.angle_alpha   90.00
_cell.angle_beta   90.00
_cell.angle_gamma   90.00
#
_symmetry.space_group_name_H-M   'P 1'
#
loop_
_entity.id
_entity.type
_entity.pdbx_description
1 polymer ?
#
loop_
_entity_poly.entity_id
_entity_poly.type
_entity_poly.pdbx_seq_one_letter_code
_entity_poly.pdbx_strand_id
1 'polypeptide(L)'
;KGFKDIGAQVVAIFDNDPEKIGQMVGELMILPLKDLPRVIRRFKVKIAAVCVPEKAAQEVADLLIGYGIKAIWNFSTKILDLPNDIIVQNEDITRGLLGIKHMLAEKATSER
;
A
#
# COMPACT_ATOMS: atom_id res chain seq x y z
N LYS A 1 -8.81 -16.91 4.76
CA LYS A 1 -7.36 -17.03 4.51
C LYS A 1 -6.84 -15.64 4.20
N GLY A 2 -5.91 -15.11 4.97
CA GLY A 2 -5.52 -13.69 4.86
C GLY A 2 -4.23 -13.37 5.59
N PHE A 3 -3.91 -12.09 5.75
CA PHE A 3 -2.66 -11.63 6.38
C PHE A 3 -2.38 -12.28 7.74
N LYS A 4 -3.43 -12.59 8.53
CA LYS A 4 -3.31 -13.24 9.84
C LYS A 4 -2.57 -14.59 9.78
N ASP A 5 -2.75 -15.35 8.69
CA ASP A 5 -2.15 -16.69 8.53
C ASP A 5 -0.63 -16.62 8.30
N ILE A 6 -0.12 -15.48 7.84
CA ILE A 6 1.32 -15.22 7.66
C ILE A 6 1.88 -14.31 8.77
N GLY A 7 1.16 -14.15 9.87
CA GLY A 7 1.58 -13.33 11.01
C GLY A 7 1.51 -11.82 10.78
N ALA A 8 0.76 -11.37 9.77
CA ALA A 8 0.56 -9.96 9.46
C ALA A 8 -0.84 -9.48 9.86
N GLN A 9 -0.93 -8.28 10.43
CA GLN A 9 -2.19 -7.64 10.79
C GLN A 9 -2.20 -6.18 10.36
N VAL A 10 -3.26 -5.77 9.66
CA VAL A 10 -3.54 -4.34 9.43
C VAL A 10 -4.07 -3.76 10.73
N VAL A 11 -3.36 -2.76 11.27
CA VAL A 11 -3.69 -2.15 12.58
C VAL A 11 -4.39 -0.79 12.46
N ALA A 12 -4.29 -0.14 11.29
CA ALA A 12 -4.90 1.15 11.02
C ALA A 12 -4.97 1.41 9.51
N ILE A 13 -5.91 2.27 9.11
CA ILE A 13 -6.07 2.79 7.76
C ILE A 13 -6.09 4.32 7.87
N PHE A 14 -5.47 5.02 6.91
CA PHE A 14 -5.41 6.47 6.90
C PHE A 14 -5.85 7.02 5.54
N ASP A 15 -6.51 8.17 5.56
CA ASP A 15 -6.84 8.94 4.36
C ASP A 15 -6.84 10.44 4.72
N ASN A 16 -6.75 11.31 3.72
CA ASN A 16 -6.88 12.77 3.88
C ASN A 16 -8.26 13.28 3.43
N ASP A 17 -9.05 12.44 2.77
CA ASP A 17 -10.41 12.73 2.34
C ASP A 17 -11.35 12.86 3.57
N PRO A 18 -11.89 14.07 3.84
CA PRO A 18 -12.79 14.29 4.97
C PRO A 18 -14.06 13.44 4.93
N GLU A 19 -14.50 13.03 3.73
CA GLU A 19 -15.70 12.20 3.59
C GLU A 19 -15.44 10.75 4.04
N LYS A 20 -14.21 10.26 3.89
CA LYS A 20 -13.81 8.91 4.29
C LYS A 20 -13.40 8.81 5.75
N ILE A 21 -12.79 9.86 6.30
CA ILE A 21 -12.31 9.87 7.68
C ILE A 21 -13.49 9.57 8.63
N GLY A 22 -13.28 8.61 9.54
CA GLY A 22 -14.31 8.13 10.47
C GLY A 22 -15.19 7.00 9.94
N GLN A 23 -15.16 6.68 8.63
CA GLN A 23 -15.82 5.49 8.10
C GLN A 23 -15.12 4.21 8.54
N MET A 24 -15.88 3.11 8.55
CA MET A 24 -15.38 1.78 8.91
C MET A 24 -15.06 0.94 7.67
N VAL A 25 -13.89 0.31 7.67
CA VAL A 25 -13.49 -0.71 6.72
C VAL A 25 -13.27 -2.00 7.50
N GLY A 26 -14.28 -2.88 7.47
CA GLY A 26 -14.34 -4.02 8.38
C GLY A 26 -14.39 -3.54 9.84
N GLU A 27 -13.39 -3.94 10.63
CA GLU A 27 -13.28 -3.58 12.06
C GLU A 27 -12.42 -2.33 12.30
N LEU A 28 -11.84 -1.74 11.26
CA LEU A 28 -10.92 -0.59 11.37
C LEU A 28 -11.62 0.71 10.95
N MET A 29 -11.43 1.76 11.73
CA MET A 29 -11.83 3.12 11.36
C MET A 29 -10.75 3.78 10.52
N ILE A 30 -11.15 4.53 9.49
CA ILE A 30 -10.24 5.38 8.71
C ILE A 30 -9.85 6.59 9.55
N LEU A 31 -8.55 6.74 9.79
CA LEU A 31 -7.98 7.80 10.63
C LEU A 31 -7.40 8.94 9.78
N PRO A 32 -7.38 10.18 10.30
CA PRO A 32 -6.68 11.27 9.65
C PRO A 32 -5.16 11.11 9.79
N LEU A 33 -4.39 11.62 8.81
CA LEU A 33 -2.91 11.54 8.80
C LEU A 33 -2.23 12.13 10.05
N LYS A 34 -2.87 13.07 10.77
CA LYS A 34 -2.32 13.63 12.02
C LYS A 34 -2.14 12.58 13.13
N ASP A 35 -2.87 11.47 13.08
CA ASP A 35 -2.82 10.40 14.08
C ASP A 35 -1.71 9.38 13.82
N LEU A 36 -1.05 9.49 12.66
CA LEU A 36 -0.08 8.54 12.14
C LEU A 36 1.13 8.32 13.09
N PRO A 37 1.75 9.36 13.70
CA PRO A 37 2.84 9.18 14.66
C PRO A 37 2.42 8.40 15.90
N ARG A 38 1.20 8.67 16.40
CA ARG A 38 0.64 8.01 17.58
C ARG A 38 0.46 6.52 17.31
N VAL A 39 -0.11 6.17 16.16
CA VAL A 39 -0.38 4.78 15.77
C VAL A 39 0.92 4.02 15.54
N ILE A 40 1.86 4.56 14.76
CA ILE A 40 3.15 3.90 14.49
C ILE A 40 3.85 3.55 15.79
N ARG A 41 3.94 4.50 16.73
CA ARG A 41 4.59 4.28 18.02
C ARG A 41 3.84 3.26 18.88
N ARG A 42 2.52 3.40 19.00
CA ARG A 42 1.69 2.53 19.87
C ARG A 42 1.74 1.07 19.43
N PHE A 43 1.62 0.83 18.12
CA PHE A 43 1.57 -0.52 17.57
C PHE A 43 2.93 -1.02 17.06
N LYS A 44 3.99 -0.23 17.23
CA LYS A 44 5.36 -0.53 16.76
C LYS A 44 5.39 -0.93 15.29
N VAL A 45 4.62 -0.21 14.46
CA VAL A 45 4.46 -0.49 13.03
C VAL A 45 5.81 -0.36 12.33
N LYS A 46 6.15 -1.34 11.49
CA LYS A 46 7.39 -1.34 10.70
C LYS A 46 7.17 -1.35 9.19
N ILE A 47 6.00 -1.79 8.76
CA ILE A 47 5.60 -1.93 7.35
C ILE A 47 4.40 -1.02 7.10
N ALA A 48 4.45 -0.22 6.05
CA ALA A 48 3.31 0.59 5.59
C ALA A 48 2.98 0.29 4.14
N ALA A 49 1.70 0.13 3.82
CA ALA A 49 1.22 0.06 2.45
C ALA A 49 0.90 1.47 1.93
N VAL A 50 1.41 1.82 0.75
CA VAL A 50 1.20 3.12 0.11
C VAL A 50 0.30 2.93 -1.10
N CYS A 51 -0.96 3.34 -0.96
CA CYS A 51 -2.01 3.15 -1.97
C CYS A 51 -2.61 4.51 -2.41
N VAL A 52 -1.75 5.52 -2.57
CA VAL A 52 -2.14 6.90 -2.93
C VAL A 52 -1.85 7.19 -4.40
N PRO A 53 -2.43 8.25 -4.99
CA PRO A 53 -2.06 8.68 -6.34
C PRO A 53 -0.57 8.98 -6.46
N GLU A 54 -0.02 8.76 -7.65
CA GLU A 54 1.42 8.90 -7.95
C GLU A 54 2.03 10.22 -7.43
N LYS A 55 1.30 11.33 -7.59
CA LYS A 55 1.74 12.67 -7.18
C LYS A 55 2.00 12.78 -5.67
N ALA A 56 1.27 12.03 -4.84
CA ALA A 56 1.37 12.07 -3.39
C ALA A 56 2.30 10.98 -2.82
N ALA A 57 2.68 9.98 -3.61
CA ALA A 57 3.34 8.77 -3.10
C ALA A 57 4.70 9.04 -2.44
N GLN A 58 5.51 9.95 -3.00
CA GLN A 58 6.81 10.30 -2.42
C GLN A 58 6.66 11.01 -1.07
N GLU A 59 5.81 12.04 -1.01
CA GLU A 59 5.59 12.81 0.22
C GLU A 59 5.08 11.91 1.35
N VAL A 60 4.16 10.99 1.05
CA VAL A 60 3.67 10.00 2.01
C VAL A 60 4.76 9.03 2.45
N ALA A 61 5.61 8.57 1.53
CA ALA A 61 6.74 7.70 1.85
C ALA A 61 7.74 8.39 2.80
N ASP A 62 8.12 9.64 2.50
CA ASP A 62 9.03 10.43 3.32
C ASP A 62 8.46 10.66 4.73
N LEU A 63 7.16 10.98 4.81
CA LEU A 63 6.45 11.14 6.08
C LEU A 63 6.49 9.86 6.92
N LEU A 64 6.21 8.71 6.30
CA LEU A 64 6.22 7.40 6.97
C LEU A 64 7.63 7.05 7.50
N ILE A 65 8.65 7.28 6.68
CA ILE A 65 10.05 7.06 7.06
C ILE A 65 10.45 7.98 8.22
N GLY A 66 10.05 9.25 8.17
CA GLY A 66 10.27 10.23 9.24
C GLY A 66 9.70 9.79 10.60
N TYR A 67 8.65 8.95 10.60
CA TYR A 67 8.08 8.37 11.82
C TYR A 67 8.60 6.96 12.18
N GLY A 68 9.60 6.46 11.45
CA GLY A 68 10.32 5.24 11.79
C GLY A 68 9.79 3.96 11.13
N ILE A 69 8.99 4.07 10.06
CA ILE A 69 8.70 2.96 9.15
C ILE A 69 10.00 2.53 8.46
N LYS A 70 10.17 1.22 8.29
CA LYS A 70 11.38 0.61 7.70
C LYS A 70 11.11 -0.19 6.42
N ALA A 71 9.84 -0.48 6.13
CA ALA A 71 9.45 -1.11 4.89
C ALA A 71 8.19 -0.45 4.31
N ILE A 72 8.20 -0.24 3.01
CA ILE A 72 7.08 0.29 2.24
C ILE A 72 6.63 -0.76 1.23
N TRP A 73 5.34 -1.09 1.26
CA TRP A 73 4.68 -1.87 0.23
C TRP A 73 3.94 -0.90 -0.71
N ASN A 74 4.58 -0.56 -1.82
CA ASN A 74 4.15 0.50 -2.71
C ASN A 74 3.20 -0.03 -3.79
N PHE A 75 1.94 0.35 -3.72
CA PHE A 75 0.93 0.08 -4.75
C PHE A 75 0.72 1.27 -5.69
N SER A 76 1.44 2.37 -5.49
CA SER A 76 1.41 3.47 -6.44
C SER A 76 2.23 3.12 -7.68
N THR A 77 1.98 3.83 -8.78
CA THR A 77 2.78 3.75 -10.01
C THR A 77 4.12 4.47 -9.89
N LYS A 78 4.39 5.15 -8.77
CA LYS A 78 5.59 5.95 -8.58
C LYS A 78 6.78 5.08 -8.19
N ILE A 79 7.91 5.28 -8.85
CA ILE A 79 9.21 4.83 -8.33
C ILE A 79 9.60 5.80 -7.21
N LEU A 80 9.68 5.27 -5.98
CA LEU A 80 10.02 6.06 -4.80
C LEU A 80 11.54 6.21 -4.67
N ASP A 81 11.99 7.43 -4.39
CA ASP A 81 13.38 7.72 -4.03
C ASP A 81 13.53 7.64 -2.51
N LEU A 82 14.19 6.59 -2.01
CA LEU A 82 14.22 6.27 -0.59
C LEU A 82 15.65 5.97 -0.12
N PRO A 83 15.98 6.23 1.15
CA PRO A 83 17.26 5.83 1.72
C PRO A 83 17.53 4.33 1.62
N ASN A 84 18.82 3.95 1.53
CA ASN A 84 19.26 2.56 1.37
C ASN A 84 18.82 1.62 2.50
N ASP A 85 18.50 2.13 3.70
CA ASP A 85 18.05 1.33 4.84
C ASP A 85 16.55 1.05 4.83
N ILE A 86 15.82 1.53 3.80
CA ILE A 86 14.38 1.32 3.64
C ILE A 86 14.12 0.22 2.62
N ILE A 87 13.37 -0.79 3.05
CA ILE A 87 12.91 -1.87 2.16
C ILE A 87 11.71 -1.35 1.37
N VAL A 88 11.71 -1.49 0.06
CA VAL A 88 10.56 -1.17 -0.78
C VAL A 88 10.19 -2.35 -1.67
N GLN A 89 8.92 -2.72 -1.65
CA GLN A 89 8.33 -3.68 -2.58
C GLN A 89 7.29 -2.96 -3.43
N ASN A 90 7.52 -2.85 -4.73
CA ASN A 90 6.57 -2.25 -5.67
C ASN A 90 5.61 -3.32 -6.19
N GLU A 91 4.32 -3.07 -6.09
CA GLU A 91 3.27 -3.93 -6.63
C GLU A 91 2.68 -3.34 -7.90
N ASP A 92 2.64 -4.17 -8.93
CA ASP A 92 2.00 -3.84 -10.20
C ASP A 92 0.90 -4.87 -10.47
N ILE A 93 -0.30 -4.53 -10.01
CA ILE A 93 -1.50 -5.36 -10.18
C ILE A 93 -1.85 -5.53 -11.67
N THR A 94 -1.38 -4.64 -12.55
CA THR A 94 -1.69 -4.69 -13.98
C THR A 94 -0.99 -5.85 -14.69
N ARG A 95 0.15 -6.32 -14.15
CA ARG A 95 0.90 -7.45 -14.74
C ARG A 95 0.07 -8.71 -14.85
N GLY A 96 -0.70 -9.03 -13.81
CA GLY A 96 -1.57 -10.21 -13.81
C GLY A 96 -2.63 -10.14 -14.91
N LEU A 97 -3.27 -8.97 -15.04
CA LEU A 97 -4.28 -8.74 -16.07
C LEU A 97 -3.69 -8.77 -17.49
N LEU A 98 -2.50 -8.18 -17.67
CA LEU A 98 -1.80 -8.21 -18.96
C LEU A 98 -1.46 -9.64 -19.37
N GLY A 99 -1.02 -10.47 -18.42
CA GLY A 99 -0.80 -11.90 -18.63
C GLY A 99 -2.06 -12.62 -19.11
N ILE A 100 -3.21 -12.38 -18.46
CA ILE A 100 -4.50 -12.96 -18.87
C ILE A 100 -4.89 -12.50 -20.27
N LYS A 101 -4.72 -11.21 -20.58
CA LYS A 101 -5.00 -10.67 -21.92
C LYS A 101 -4.14 -11.34 -23.00
N HIS A 102 -2.86 -11.58 -22.72
CA HIS A 102 -1.96 -12.27 -23.65
C HIS A 102 -2.38 -13.72 -23.90
N MET A 103 -2.63 -14.48 -22.83
CA MET A 103 -3.09 -15.88 -22.93
C MET A 103 -4.40 -16.01 -23.71
N LEU A 104 -5.32 -15.05 -23.56
CA LEU A 104 -6.57 -15.03 -24.33
C LEU A 104 -6.33 -14.80 -25.83
N ALA A 105 -5.41 -13.90 -26.17
CA ALA A 105 -5.05 -13.62 -27.57
C ALA A 105 -4.36 -14.81 -28.26
N GLU A 106 -3.48 -15.53 -27.54
CA GLU A 106 -2.84 -16.74 -28.06
C GLU A 106 -3.85 -17.84 -28.37
N LYS A 107 -4.79 -18.13 -27.46
CA LYS A 107 -5.86 -19.12 -27.69
C LYS A 107 -6.71 -18.79 -28.92
N ALA A 108 -7.10 -17.52 -29.08
CA ALA A 108 -7.88 -17.08 -30.24
C ALA A 108 -7.12 -17.18 -31.57
N THR A 109 -5.78 -17.21 -31.53
CA THR A 109 -4.92 -17.36 -32.71
C THR A 109 -4.65 -18.83 -33.03
N SER A 110 -4.56 -19.71 -32.03
CA SER A 110 -4.39 -21.17 -32.21
C SER A 110 -5.66 -21.91 -32.66
N GLU A 111 -6.82 -21.28 -32.54
CA GLU A 111 -8.12 -21.81 -33.00
C GLU A 111 -8.48 -21.41 -34.44
N ARG A 112 -7.57 -20.74 -35.17
CA ARG A 112 -7.68 -20.38 -36.60
C ARG A 112 -6.69 -21.17 -37.44
#